data_AF-A0A497KEN1-F1
#
_entry.id   AF-A0A497KEN1-F1
#
_cell.length_a   1.000
_cell.length_b   1.000
_cell.length_c   1.000
_cell.angle_alpha   90.00
_cell.angle_beta   90.00
_cell.angle_gamma   90.00
#
_symmetry.space_group_name_H-M   'P 1'
#
loop_
_entity.id
_entity.type
_entity.pdbx_description
1 polymer ?
#
loop_
_entity_poly.entity_id
_entity_poly.type
_entity_poly.pdbx_seq_one_letter_code
_entity_poly.pdbx_strand_id
1 'polypeptide(L)' 'MSATETVTGKITPQQKELLQKHNINISKLIREAVEKEIHQIQEEEQKKALQEASKILQKIPDQTITKIIRENRDQR' A
#
# COMPACT_ATOMS: atom_id res chain seq x y z
N MET A 1 20.49 12.61 1.91
CA MET A 1 21.25 11.35 1.98
C MET A 1 20.24 10.22 2.03
N SER A 2 20.19 9.37 1.00
CA SER A 2 19.26 8.24 0.97
C SER A 2 19.81 7.17 1.91
N ALA A 3 19.14 6.92 3.05
CA ALA A 3 19.52 5.85 3.95
C ALA A 3 19.22 4.51 3.26
N THR A 4 20.24 3.71 2.99
CA THR A 4 20.10 2.34 2.48
C THR A 4 20.55 1.36 3.55
N GLU A 5 19.69 0.41 3.90
CA GLU A 5 20.05 -0.68 4.80
C GLU A 5 20.48 -1.92 4.01
N THR A 6 21.48 -2.63 4.53
CA THR A 6 21.96 -3.87 3.92
C THR A 6 21.20 -5.05 4.49
N VAL A 7 20.49 -5.77 3.63
CA VAL A 7 19.76 -6.99 3.98
C VAL A 7 20.51 -8.19 3.43
N THR A 8 20.67 -9.24 4.25
CA THR A 8 21.38 -10.46 3.84
C THR A 8 20.38 -11.57 3.58
N GLY A 9 20.34 -12.09 2.35
CA GLY A 9 19.49 -13.23 1.96
C GLY A 9 20.34 -14.42 1.53
N LYS A 10 19.98 -15.63 1.97
CA LYS A 10 20.61 -16.86 1.47
C LYS A 10 19.99 -17.24 0.13
N ILE A 11 20.83 -17.46 -0.86
CA ILE A 11 20.44 -17.98 -2.18
C ILE A 11 21.19 -19.28 -2.47
N THR A 12 20.58 -20.17 -3.25
CA THR A 12 21.26 -21.40 -3.68
C THR A 12 22.32 -21.08 -4.75
N PRO A 13 23.37 -21.91 -4.89
CA PRO A 13 24.40 -21.71 -5.92
C PRO A 13 23.81 -21.65 -7.35
N GLN A 14 22.81 -22.49 -7.62
CA GLN A 14 22.11 -22.53 -8.92
C GLN A 14 21.40 -21.21 -9.24
N GLN A 15 20.77 -20.59 -8.24
CA GLN A 15 20.12 -19.28 -8.41
C GLN A 15 21.15 -18.19 -8.71
N LYS A 16 22.29 -18.22 -8.01
CA LYS A 16 23.39 -17.28 -8.24
C LYS A 16 23.94 -17.41 -9.67
N GLU A 17 24.16 -18.62 -10.16
CA GLU A 17 24.65 -18.88 -11.51
C GLU A 17 23.67 -18.41 -12.59
N LEU A 18 22.38 -18.69 -12.42
CA LEU A 18 21.33 -18.20 -13.32
C LEU A 18 21.29 -16.68 -13.38
N LEU A 19 21.30 -16.01 -12.21
CA LEU A 19 21.27 -14.55 -12.14
C LEU A 19 22.51 -13.92 -12.80
N GLN A 20 23.69 -14.52 -12.61
CA GLN A 20 24.93 -14.08 -13.26
C GLN A 20 24.89 -14.30 -14.77
N LYS A 21 24.45 -15.48 -15.23
CA LYS A 21 24.37 -15.82 -16.67
C LYS A 21 23.45 -14.87 -17.43
N HIS A 22 22.38 -14.41 -16.78
CA HIS A 22 21.42 -13.48 -17.36
C HIS A 22 21.73 -12.00 -17.07
N ASN A 23 22.89 -11.70 -16.46
CA ASN A 23 23.33 -10.35 -16.13
C ASN A 23 22.29 -9.54 -15.31
N ILE A 24 21.56 -10.23 -14.44
CA ILE A 24 20.47 -9.66 -13.64
C ILE A 24 21.07 -8.92 -12.46
N ASN A 25 20.68 -7.65 -12.29
CA ASN A 25 21.08 -6.86 -11.13
C ASN A 25 20.28 -7.28 -9.89
N ILE A 26 20.92 -8.03 -9.00
CA ILE A 26 20.34 -8.57 -7.77
C ILE A 26 19.85 -7.45 -6.85
N SER A 27 20.63 -6.38 -6.69
CA SER A 27 20.24 -5.25 -5.85
C SER A 27 18.98 -4.56 -6.37
N LYS A 28 18.87 -4.40 -7.69
CA LYS A 28 17.68 -3.85 -8.33
C LYS A 28 16.47 -4.77 -8.15
N LEU A 29 16.66 -6.08 -8.36
CA LEU A 29 15.60 -7.07 -8.21
C LEU A 29 15.07 -7.14 -6.77
N ILE A 30 15.96 -7.14 -5.78
CA ILE A 30 15.55 -7.13 -4.36
C ILE A 30 14.81 -5.83 -4.04
N ARG A 31 15.31 -4.69 -4.52
CA ARG A 31 14.65 -3.40 -4.30
C ARG A 31 13.24 -3.36 -4.89
N GLU A 32 13.08 -3.76 -6.14
CA GLU A 32 11.78 -3.80 -6.81
C GLU A 32 10.81 -4.78 -6.13
N ALA A 33 11.31 -5.94 -5.69
CA ALA A 33 10.49 -6.91 -4.96
C ALA A 33 9.99 -6.35 -3.63
N VAL A 34 10.87 -5.69 -2.86
CA VAL A 34 10.52 -5.07 -1.58
C VAL A 34 9.54 -3.90 -1.79
N GLU A 35 9.81 -3.01 -2.75
CA GLU A 35 8.91 -1.89 -3.05
C GLU A 35 7.52 -2.38 -3.47
N LYS A 36 7.44 -3.44 -4.27
CA LYS A 36 6.18 -4.05 -4.69
C LYS A 36 5.40 -4.64 -3.51
N GLU A 37 6.07 -5.38 -2.63
CA GLU A 37 5.43 -5.97 -1.45
C GLU A 37 4.88 -4.89 -0.52
N ILE A 38 5.66 -3.83 -0.26
CA ILE A 38 5.22 -2.69 0.55
C ILE A 38 4.00 -2.02 -0.08
N HIS A 39 4.02 -1.81 -1.40
CA HIS A 39 2.90 -1.19 -2.10
C HIS A 39 1.62 -2.01 -1.96
N GLN A 40 1.70 -3.34 -2.11
CA GLN A 40 0.55 -4.23 -1.94
C GLN A 40 -0.02 -4.17 -0.53
N ILE A 41 0.84 -4.18 0.50
CA ILE A 41 0.41 -4.05 1.90
C ILE A 41 -0.31 -2.72 2.12
N GLN A 42 0.25 -1.62 1.61
CA GLN A 42 -0.35 -0.29 1.74
C GLN A 42 -1.70 -0.20 1.02
N GLU A 43 -1.83 -0.76 -0.17
CA GLU A 43 -3.10 -0.82 -0.90
C GLU A 43 -4.16 -1.61 -0.14
N GLU A 44 -3.79 -2.75 0.45
CA GLU A 44 -4.70 -3.54 1.27
C GLU A 44 -5.16 -2.79 2.53
N GLU A 45 -4.24 -2.11 3.22
CA GLU A 45 -4.57 -1.29 4.39
C GLU A 45 -5.52 -0.14 4.03
N GLN A 46 -5.25 0.58 2.94
CA GLN A 46 -6.12 1.64 2.46
C GLN A 46 -7.51 1.12 2.10
N LYS A 47 -7.59 -0.04 1.43
CA LYS A 47 -8.85 -0.67 1.08
C LYS A 47 -9.64 -1.10 2.31
N LYS A 48 -8.97 -1.64 3.34
CA LYS A 48 -9.59 -1.97 4.63
C LYS A 48 -10.13 -0.72 5.32
N ALA A 49 -9.34 0.35 5.39
CA ALA A 49 -9.76 1.61 6.00
C ALA A 49 -10.98 2.23 5.29
N LEU A 50 -11.00 2.22 3.95
CA LEU A 50 -12.15 2.67 3.17
C LEU A 50 -13.38 1.81 3.40
N GLN A 51 -13.23 0.49 3.49
CA GLN A 51 -14.34 -0.41 3.82
C GLN A 51 -14.91 -0.15 5.21
N GLU A 52 -14.05 0.07 6.20
CA GLU A 52 -14.48 0.41 7.56
C GLU A 52 -15.22 1.75 7.60
N ALA A 53 -14.66 2.78 6.96
CA ALA A 53 -15.31 4.08 6.83
C ALA A 53 -16.67 3.96 6.13
N SER A 54 -16.75 3.20 5.03
CA SER A 54 -18.02 2.95 4.33
C SER A 54 -19.05 2.25 5.22
N LYS A 55 -18.64 1.27 6.03
CA LYS A 55 -19.54 0.58 6.98
C LYS A 55 -20.06 1.52 8.07
N ILE A 56 -19.22 2.44 8.55
CA ILE A 56 -19.62 3.45 9.52
C ILE A 56 -20.61 4.42 8.88
N LEU A 57 -20.31 4.91 7.68
CA LEU A 57 -21.14 5.87 6.96
C LEU A 57 -22.50 5.28 6.56
N GLN A 58 -22.58 4.00 6.20
CA GLN A 58 -23.86 3.30 5.91
C GLN A 58 -24.80 3.25 7.11
N LYS A 59 -24.30 3.36 8.35
CA LYS A 59 -25.16 3.40 9.54
C LYS A 59 -25.85 4.75 9.73
N ILE A 60 -25.45 5.78 8.98
CA ILE A 60 -26.04 7.11 9.07
C ILE A 60 -27.16 7.22 8.02
N PRO A 61 -28.40 7.54 8.43
CA PRO A 61 -29.50 7.74 7.48
C PRO A 61 -29.27 8.95 6.58
N ASP A 62 -29.59 8.83 5.29
CA ASP A 62 -29.47 9.91 4.29
C ASP A 62 -30.26 11.18 4.68
N GLN A 63 -31.38 11.01 5.40
CA GLN A 63 -32.17 12.12 5.92
C GLN A 63 -31.40 12.96 6.95
N THR A 64 -30.56 12.33 7.76
CA THR A 64 -29.71 13.02 8.73
C THR A 64 -28.60 13.79 8.02
N ILE A 65 -28.00 13.20 6.99
CA ILE A 65 -26.96 13.84 6.18
C ILE A 65 -27.52 15.07 5.45
N THR A 66 -28.65 14.91 4.78
CA THR A 66 -29.32 16.01 4.05
C THR A 66 -29.76 17.13 4.98
N LYS A 67 -30.26 16.81 6.18
CA LYS A 67 -30.62 17.80 7.20
C LYS A 67 -29.41 18.63 7.65
N ILE A 68 -28.30 17.98 8.00
CA ILE A 68 -27.06 18.66 8.43
C ILE A 68 -26.50 19.54 7.31
N ILE A 69 -26.49 19.06 6.06
CA ILE A 69 -26.02 19.85 4.90
C ILE A 69 -26.87 21.10 4.71
N ARG A 70 -28.20 20.98 4.87
CA ARG A 70 -29.14 22.09 4.72
C ARG A 70 -28.97 23.13 5.83
N GLU A 71 -28.89 22.67 7.09
CA GLU A 71 -28.62 23.53 8.25
C GLU A 71 -27.28 24.27 8.12
N ASN A 72 -26.23 23.63 7.59
CA ASN A 72 -24.93 24.27 7.40
C ASN A 72 -24.93 25.30 6.25
N ARG A 73 -25.75 25.09 5.21
CA ARG A 73 -25.94 26.06 4.12
C ARG A 73 -26.71 27.28 4.58
N ASP A 74 -27.73 27.10 5.40
CA ASP A 74 -28.58 28.19 5.88
C ASP A 74 -27.90 29.04 6.97
N GLN A 75 -26.76 28.58 7.51
CA GLN A 75 -25.91 29.30 8.47
C GLN A 75 -24.80 30.16 7.85
N ARG A 76 -24.64 30.16 6.52
CA ARG A 76 -23.71 31.01 5.77
C ARG A 76 -24.45 32.12 5.04
#